data_AF-A0A1F9ZBQ1-F1
#
_entry.id   AF-A0A1F9ZBQ1-F1
#
_cell.length_a   1.000
_cell.length_b   1.000
_cell.length_c   1.000
_cell.angle_alpha   90.00
_cell.angle_beta   90.00
_cell.angle_gamma   90.00
#
_symmetry.space_group_name_H-M   'P 1'
#
loop_
_entity.id
_entity.type
_entity.pdbx_description
1 polymer ?
#
loop_
_entity_poly.entity_id
_entity_poly.type
_entity_poly.pdbx_seq_one_letter_code
_entity_poly.pdbx_strand_id
1 'polypeptide(L)'
;MAVRNPFLGIFATLGWAAVLAPLLYVPALLMPLLGLPSEVPLFYGVAAFAIAGAVAGRSGTFAWAALPAAFIGALAGYATVAAVAALPVNLLYAAIHAAVAGAGAWARATSFMAKVTPEIHIENEEKRRCRMCGARVGPRATRCWSCRSSLHRIT
;
A
#
# COMPACT_ATOMS: atom_id res chain seq x y z
N MET A 1 14.93 -5.79 -8.04
CA MET A 1 14.05 -4.70 -7.57
C MET A 1 14.80 -3.93 -6.49
N ALA A 2 14.87 -2.59 -6.57
CA ALA A 2 15.57 -1.79 -5.57
C ALA A 2 14.98 -2.06 -4.17
N VAL A 3 15.84 -2.23 -3.16
CA VAL A 3 15.43 -2.37 -1.76
C VAL A 3 14.74 -1.06 -1.36
N ARG A 4 13.42 -0.98 -1.57
CA ARG A 4 12.61 0.18 -1.22
C ARG A 4 12.59 0.26 0.30
N ASN A 5 13.11 1.37 0.84
CA ASN A 5 13.09 1.66 2.26
C ASN A 5 11.65 1.48 2.79
N PRO A 6 11.41 0.58 3.77
CA PRO A 6 10.06 0.26 4.22
C PRO A 6 9.34 1.44 4.87
N PHE A 7 10.08 2.36 5.47
CA PHE A 7 9.53 3.61 6.01
C PHE A 7 9.00 4.51 4.89
N LEU A 8 9.70 4.57 3.75
CA LEU A 8 9.25 5.35 2.60
C LEU A 8 7.91 4.82 2.06
N GLY A 9 7.72 3.50 2.08
CA GLY A 9 6.45 2.87 1.76
C GLY A 9 5.33 3.38 2.68
N ILE A 10 5.56 3.37 4.00
CA ILE A 10 4.58 3.77 5.03
C ILE A 10 4.17 5.24 4.86
N PHE A 11 5.14 6.14 4.72
CA PHE A 11 4.84 7.56 4.47
C PHE A 11 4.12 7.77 3.14
N ALA A 12 4.48 7.00 2.11
CA ALA A 12 3.77 7.07 0.83
C ALA A 12 2.32 6.58 0.94
N THR A 13 2.03 5.46 1.63
CA THR A 13 0.64 5.04 1.90
C THR A 13 -0.15 6.11 2.63
N LEU A 14 0.45 6.70 3.67
CA LEU A 14 -0.21 7.72 4.49
C LEU A 14 -0.51 8.95 3.64
N GLY A 15 0.47 9.47 2.91
CA GLY A 15 0.31 10.63 2.05
C GLY A 15 -0.70 10.39 0.93
N TRP A 16 -0.64 9.25 0.24
CA TRP A 16 -1.62 8.90 -0.79
C TRP A 16 -3.02 8.75 -0.24
N ALA A 17 -3.19 8.10 0.92
CA ALA A 17 -4.50 7.98 1.56
C ALA A 17 -5.05 9.35 2.00
N ALA A 18 -4.19 10.23 2.54
CA ALA A 18 -4.58 11.57 2.96
C ALA A 18 -5.02 12.48 1.81
N VAL A 19 -4.50 12.25 0.60
CA VAL A 19 -4.87 13.04 -0.59
C VAL A 19 -6.05 12.42 -1.35
N LEU A 20 -6.00 11.11 -1.62
CA LEU A 20 -6.99 10.44 -2.47
C LEU A 20 -8.35 10.29 -1.80
N ALA A 21 -8.38 10.00 -0.49
CA ALA A 21 -9.62 9.81 0.25
C ALA A 21 -10.52 11.06 0.20
N PRO A 22 -10.04 12.28 0.55
CA PRO A 22 -10.85 13.48 0.40
C PRO A 22 -11.17 13.81 -1.04
N LEU A 23 -10.22 13.66 -1.96
CA LEU A 23 -10.42 13.99 -3.38
C LEU A 23 -11.55 13.17 -3.99
N LEU A 24 -11.59 11.86 -3.68
CA LEU A 24 -12.65 10.96 -4.12
C LEU A 24 -13.96 11.14 -3.34
N TYR A 25 -13.96 11.87 -2.22
CA TYR A 25 -15.17 12.19 -1.47
C TYR A 25 -15.88 13.45 -1.97
N VAL A 26 -15.19 14.34 -2.69
CA VAL A 26 -15.78 15.58 -3.24
C VAL A 26 -17.07 15.34 -4.04
N PRO A 27 -17.15 14.33 -4.94
CA PRO A 27 -18.39 14.06 -5.66
C PRO A 27 -19.56 13.68 -4.75
N ALA A 28 -19.30 13.03 -3.61
CA ALA A 28 -20.34 12.68 -2.64
C ALA A 28 -21.00 13.91 -2.01
N LEU A 29 -20.25 15.03 -1.89
CA LEU A 29 -20.78 16.30 -1.40
C LEU A 29 -21.73 16.97 -2.40
N LEU A 30 -21.59 16.68 -3.70
CA LEU A 30 -22.43 17.23 -4.77
C LEU A 30 -23.72 16.42 -5.00
N MET A 31 -23.74 15.14 -4.60
CA MET A 31 -24.89 14.26 -4.81
C MET A 31 -26.20 14.74 -4.14
N PRO A 32 -26.18 15.26 -2.90
CA PRO A 32 -27.38 15.84 -2.28
C PRO A 32 -27.92 17.05 -3.04
N LEU A 33 -27.04 17.88 -3.64
CA LEU A 33 -27.47 19.03 -4.46
C LEU A 33 -28.17 18.60 -5.75
N LEU A 34 -27.85 17.41 -6.25
CA LEU A 34 -28.46 16.81 -7.44
C LEU A 34 -29.80 16.11 -7.15
N GLY A 35 -30.27 16.12 -5.89
CA GLY A 35 -31.52 15.47 -5.49
C GLY A 35 -31.46 13.94 -5.47
N LEU A 36 -30.25 13.36 -5.43
CA LEU A 36 -30.07 11.92 -5.35
C LEU A 36 -30.50 11.38 -3.97
N PRO A 37 -31.00 10.14 -3.90
CA PRO A 37 -31.36 9.53 -2.62
C PRO A 37 -30.14 9.41 -1.70
N SER A 38 -30.36 9.55 -0.40
CA SER A 38 -29.31 9.60 0.64
C SER A 38 -28.44 8.34 0.74
N GLU A 39 -28.90 7.23 0.17
CA GLU A 39 -28.18 5.96 0.11
C GLU A 39 -26.99 6.02 -0.87
N VAL A 40 -27.15 6.74 -1.99
CA VAL A 40 -26.16 6.84 -3.07
C VAL A 40 -24.82 7.42 -2.59
N PRO A 41 -24.76 8.58 -1.89
CA PRO A 41 -23.49 9.10 -1.40
C PRO A 41 -22.83 8.17 -0.35
N LEU A 42 -23.62 7.37 0.35
CA LEU A 42 -23.11 6.43 1.35
C LEU A 42 -22.40 5.24 0.69
N PHE A 43 -23.03 4.60 -0.30
CA PHE A 43 -22.39 3.53 -1.07
C PHE A 43 -21.19 4.03 -1.88
N TYR A 44 -21.32 5.22 -2.46
CA TYR A 44 -20.23 5.85 -3.18
C TYR A 44 -19.04 6.14 -2.25
N GLY A 45 -19.28 6.68 -1.05
CA GLY A 45 -18.24 6.94 -0.05
C GLY A 45 -17.46 5.69 0.33
N VAL A 46 -18.16 4.58 0.59
CA VAL A 46 -17.51 3.28 0.88
C VAL A 46 -16.62 2.83 -0.29
N ALA A 47 -17.15 2.87 -1.52
CA ALA A 47 -16.38 2.46 -2.70
C ALA A 47 -15.17 3.38 -2.96
N ALA A 48 -15.36 4.69 -2.85
CA ALA A 48 -14.34 5.72 -3.03
C ALA A 48 -13.16 5.53 -2.05
N PHE A 49 -13.45 5.36 -0.76
CA PHE A 49 -12.43 5.16 0.26
C PHE A 49 -11.74 3.79 0.12
N ALA A 50 -12.48 2.74 -0.25
CA ALA A 50 -11.89 1.42 -0.52
C ALA A 50 -10.88 1.50 -1.68
N ILE A 51 -11.23 2.20 -2.76
CA ILE A 51 -10.36 2.44 -3.92
C ILE A 51 -9.16 3.30 -3.51
N ALA A 52 -9.38 4.39 -2.77
CA ALA A 52 -8.30 5.27 -2.27
C ALA A 52 -7.27 4.47 -1.47
N GLY A 53 -7.76 3.65 -0.54
CA GLY A 53 -6.96 2.74 0.26
C GLY A 53 -6.21 1.73 -0.60
N ALA A 54 -6.90 1.06 -1.52
CA ALA A 54 -6.28 0.08 -2.41
C ALA A 54 -5.19 0.69 -3.30
N VAL A 55 -5.35 1.93 -3.78
CA VAL A 55 -4.32 2.64 -4.54
C VAL A 55 -3.14 3.00 -3.64
N ALA A 56 -3.40 3.54 -2.44
CA ALA A 56 -2.36 3.87 -1.46
C ALA A 56 -1.52 2.64 -1.09
N GLY A 57 -2.15 1.48 -0.89
CA GLY A 57 -1.47 0.21 -0.57
C GLY A 57 -0.53 -0.32 -1.66
N ARG A 58 -0.51 0.27 -2.87
CA ARG A 58 0.47 -0.06 -3.93
C ARG A 58 1.84 0.60 -3.72
N SER A 59 2.00 1.49 -2.73
CA SER A 59 3.26 2.21 -2.50
C SER A 59 4.44 1.30 -2.11
N GLY A 60 4.18 0.03 -1.79
CA GLY A 60 5.20 -0.94 -1.37
C GLY A 60 5.31 -1.08 0.14
N THR A 61 4.28 -0.67 0.90
CA THR A 61 4.14 -0.97 2.33
C THR A 61 3.96 -2.45 2.61
N PHE A 62 4.40 -2.84 3.80
CA PHE A 62 4.00 -4.12 4.35
C PHE A 62 2.49 -4.13 4.70
N ALA A 63 1.79 -5.25 4.52
CA ALA A 63 0.36 -5.39 4.75
C ALA A 63 -0.05 -4.95 6.16
N TRP A 64 0.67 -5.42 7.19
CA TRP A 64 0.42 -5.06 8.58
C TRP A 64 0.61 -3.56 8.88
N ALA A 65 1.47 -2.87 8.13
CA ALA A 65 1.68 -1.42 8.25
C ALA A 65 0.75 -0.60 7.34
N ALA A 66 0.27 -1.19 6.24
CA ALA A 66 -0.60 -0.52 5.26
C ALA A 66 -1.97 -0.15 5.85
N LEU A 67 -2.52 -1.00 6.72
CA LEU A 67 -3.80 -0.77 7.38
C LEU A 67 -3.76 0.48 8.27
N PRO A 68 -2.92 0.56 9.32
CA PRO A 68 -2.89 1.74 10.19
C PRO A 68 -2.41 2.99 9.44
N ALA A 69 -1.49 2.88 8.48
CA ALA A 69 -1.03 4.03 7.70
C ALA A 69 -2.15 4.63 6.83
N ALA A 70 -2.91 3.80 6.12
CA ALA A 70 -4.02 4.26 5.29
C ALA A 70 -5.21 4.72 6.14
N PHE A 71 -5.47 4.10 7.29
CA PHE A 71 -6.46 4.56 8.25
C PHE A 71 -6.15 5.99 8.72
N ILE A 72 -4.94 6.21 9.25
CA ILE A 72 -4.52 7.53 9.76
C ILE A 72 -4.52 8.56 8.63
N GLY A 73 -4.00 8.19 7.45
CA GLY A 73 -3.99 9.07 6.29
C GLY A 73 -5.40 9.48 5.87
N ALA A 74 -6.32 8.52 5.68
CA ALA A 74 -7.70 8.81 5.28
C ALA A 74 -8.46 9.62 6.34
N LEU A 75 -8.24 9.34 7.63
CA LEU A 75 -8.83 10.11 8.73
C LEU A 75 -8.34 11.57 8.72
N ALA A 76 -7.03 11.78 8.55
CA ALA A 76 -6.44 13.11 8.46
C ALA A 76 -6.92 13.86 7.21
N GLY A 77 -7.01 13.17 6.06
CA GLY A 77 -7.56 13.72 4.82
C GLY A 77 -9.01 14.16 4.95
N TYR A 78 -9.84 13.34 5.61
CA TYR A 78 -11.23 13.71 5.90
C TYR A 78 -11.33 14.93 6.83
N ALA A 79 -10.58 14.92 7.95
CA ALA A 79 -10.60 16.01 8.92
C ALA A 79 -10.13 17.34 8.31
N THR A 80 -9.10 17.31 7.46
CA THR A 80 -8.60 18.51 6.77
C THR A 80 -9.62 19.07 5.79
N VAL A 81 -10.29 18.25 4.98
CA VAL A 81 -11.35 18.73 4.10
C VAL A 81 -12.55 19.27 4.88
N ALA A 82 -12.97 18.59 5.93
CA ALA A 82 -14.07 19.06 6.75
C ALA A 82 -13.75 20.41 7.42
N ALA A 83 -12.50 20.60 7.88
CA ALA A 83 -12.04 21.89 8.41
C ALA A 83 -12.02 23.00 7.35
N VAL A 84 -11.48 22.73 6.15
CA VAL A 84 -11.41 23.71 5.05
C VAL A 84 -12.80 24.09 4.54
N ALA A 85 -13.72 23.13 4.46
CA ALA A 85 -15.08 23.34 3.99
C ALA A 85 -16.06 23.78 5.09
N ALA A 86 -15.58 24.02 6.32
CA ALA A 86 -16.39 24.36 7.50
C ALA A 86 -17.58 23.40 7.73
N LEU A 87 -17.40 22.11 7.38
CA LEU A 87 -18.40 21.07 7.55
C LEU A 87 -18.34 20.51 8.98
N PRO A 88 -19.48 20.12 9.57
CA PRO A 88 -19.49 19.43 10.86
C PRO A 88 -18.73 18.11 10.76
N VAL A 89 -17.65 17.97 11.55
CA VAL A 89 -16.81 16.77 11.56
C VAL A 89 -17.52 15.67 12.34
N ASN A 90 -18.16 14.73 11.63
CA ASN A 90 -18.62 13.49 12.24
C ASN A 90 -17.45 12.48 12.32
N LEU A 91 -16.81 12.40 13.48
CA LEU A 91 -15.66 11.50 13.73
C LEU A 91 -16.02 10.03 13.55
N LEU A 92 -17.26 9.63 13.84
CA LEU A 92 -17.71 8.24 13.61
C LEU A 92 -17.74 7.93 12.12
N TYR A 93 -18.28 8.84 11.32
CA TYR A 93 -18.33 8.68 9.86
C TYR A 93 -16.93 8.66 9.27
N ALA A 94 -16.04 9.56 9.73
CA ALA A 94 -14.64 9.60 9.35
C ALA A 94 -13.92 8.28 9.68
N ALA A 95 -14.16 7.73 10.87
CA ALA A 95 -13.56 6.46 11.30
C ALA A 95 -14.03 5.27 10.46
N ILE A 96 -15.32 5.20 10.09
CA ILE A 96 -15.85 4.15 9.21
C ILE A 96 -15.16 4.22 7.84
N HIS A 97 -15.10 5.40 7.23
CA HIS A 97 -14.48 5.59 5.92
C HIS A 97 -12.97 5.31 5.96
N ALA A 98 -12.28 5.76 7.02
CA ALA A 98 -10.88 5.46 7.25
C ALA A 98 -10.62 3.96 7.45
N ALA A 99 -11.53 3.24 8.13
CA ALA A 99 -11.45 1.79 8.29
C ALA A 99 -11.59 1.07 6.95
N VAL A 100 -12.54 1.52 6.11
CA VAL A 100 -12.72 0.99 4.75
C VAL A 100 -11.47 1.23 3.88
N ALA A 101 -10.87 2.43 3.96
CA ALA A 101 -9.61 2.72 3.28
C ALA A 101 -8.45 1.85 3.82
N GLY A 102 -8.36 1.68 5.14
CA GLY A 102 -7.41 0.77 5.78
C GLY A 102 -7.54 -0.67 5.28
N ALA A 103 -8.77 -1.18 5.19
CA ALA A 103 -9.06 -2.52 4.69
C ALA A 103 -8.69 -2.66 3.20
N GLY A 104 -8.99 -1.65 2.37
CA GLY A 104 -8.59 -1.64 0.96
C GLY A 104 -7.07 -1.64 0.77
N ALA A 105 -6.34 -0.85 1.58
CA ALA A 105 -4.88 -0.80 1.56
C ALA A 105 -4.27 -2.13 2.01
N TRP A 106 -4.81 -2.72 3.08
CA TRP A 106 -4.40 -4.02 3.59
C TRP A 106 -4.59 -5.11 2.54
N ALA A 107 -5.80 -5.23 1.96
CA ALA A 107 -6.12 -6.22 0.93
C ALA A 107 -5.22 -6.08 -0.29
N ARG A 108 -4.87 -4.85 -0.70
CA ARG A 108 -3.94 -4.65 -1.81
C ARG A 108 -2.51 -5.05 -1.45
N ALA A 109 -2.04 -4.66 -0.28
CA ALA A 109 -0.69 -4.95 0.17
C ALA A 109 -0.48 -6.47 0.42
N THR A 110 -1.47 -7.17 0.98
CA THR A 110 -1.43 -8.65 1.11
C THR A 110 -1.40 -9.33 -0.25
N SER A 111 -2.23 -8.89 -1.20
CA SER A 111 -2.23 -9.42 -2.56
C SER A 111 -0.89 -9.22 -3.27
N PHE A 112 -0.21 -8.09 -3.01
CA PHE A 112 1.12 -7.83 -3.58
C PHE A 112 2.19 -8.70 -2.91
N MET A 113 2.16 -8.83 -1.59
CA MET A 113 3.05 -9.76 -0.88
C MET A 113 2.92 -11.19 -1.34
N ALA A 114 1.68 -11.67 -1.53
CA ALA A 114 1.42 -13.03 -1.97
C ALA A 114 1.99 -13.33 -3.37
N LYS A 115 2.27 -12.30 -4.19
CA LYS A 115 2.98 -12.44 -5.48
C LYS A 115 4.50 -12.38 -5.29
N VAL A 116 4.96 -11.55 -4.36
CA VAL A 116 6.38 -11.38 -4.07
C VAL A 116 6.97 -12.56 -3.29
N THR A 117 6.22 -13.20 -2.38
CA THR A 117 6.68 -14.38 -1.64
C THR A 117 7.05 -15.57 -2.54
N PRO A 118 6.26 -15.98 -3.54
CA PRO A 118 6.66 -17.04 -4.45
C PRO A 118 7.81 -16.59 -5.37
N GLU A 119 7.82 -15.35 -5.87
CA GLU A 119 8.95 -14.83 -6.67
C GLU A 119 10.27 -14.84 -5.89
N ILE A 120 10.26 -14.42 -4.62
CA ILE A 120 11.43 -14.47 -3.74
C ILE A 120 11.78 -15.91 -3.36
N HIS A 121 10.80 -16.80 -3.23
CA HIS A 121 11.05 -18.21 -2.93
C HIS A 121 11.71 -18.92 -4.12
N ILE A 122 11.22 -18.70 -5.34
CA ILE A 122 11.83 -19.18 -6.58
C ILE A 122 13.24 -18.58 -6.75
N GLU A 123 13.42 -17.29 -6.48
CA GLU A 123 14.76 -16.67 -6.45
C GLU A 123 15.66 -17.17 -5.31
N ASN A 124 15.11 -17.70 -4.20
CA ASN A 124 15.87 -18.27 -3.06
C ASN A 124 16.26 -19.73 -3.28
N GLU A 125 15.40 -20.52 -3.92
CA GLU A 125 15.66 -21.91 -4.27
C GLU A 125 16.70 -22.04 -5.39
N GLU A 126 16.72 -21.10 -6.34
CA GLU A 126 17.79 -21.01 -7.35
C GLU A 126 19.10 -20.38 -6.84
N LYS A 127 19.27 -20.14 -5.52
CA LYS A 127 20.54 -19.64 -4.99
C LYS A 127 21.56 -20.76 -4.87
N ARG A 128 22.42 -20.85 -5.87
CA ARG A 128 23.65 -21.64 -5.80
C ARG A 128 24.51 -21.21 -4.60
N ARG A 129 25.22 -22.13 -3.98
CA ARG A 129 26.28 -21.81 -3.01
C ARG A 129 27.62 -21.70 -3.72
N CYS A 130 28.45 -20.76 -3.29
CA CYS A 130 29.83 -20.69 -3.73
C CYS A 130 30.59 -21.92 -3.22
N ARG A 131 31.21 -22.71 -4.10
CA ARG A 131 31.99 -23.91 -3.70
C ARG A 131 33.20 -23.58 -2.83
N MET A 132 33.77 -22.38 -2.96
CA MET A 132 34.95 -21.96 -2.20
C MET A 132 34.65 -21.52 -0.76
N CYS A 133 33.53 -20.82 -0.52
CA CYS A 133 33.26 -20.19 0.79
C CYS A 133 31.86 -20.47 1.35
N GLY A 134 31.04 -21.26 0.65
CA GLY A 134 29.68 -21.63 1.07
C GLY A 134 28.64 -20.51 1.01
N ALA A 135 29.02 -19.27 0.70
CA ALA A 135 28.11 -18.14 0.63
C ALA A 135 27.00 -18.37 -0.43
N ARG A 136 25.76 -17.98 -0.12
CA ARG A 136 24.66 -18.03 -1.09
C ARG A 136 24.84 -16.93 -2.14
N VAL A 137 24.74 -17.29 -3.40
CA VAL A 137 24.94 -16.40 -4.56
C VAL A 137 23.80 -16.62 -5.54
N GLY A 138 23.37 -15.55 -6.21
CA GLY A 138 22.30 -15.64 -7.20
C GLY A 138 22.68 -16.53 -8.39
N PRO A 139 21.69 -17.15 -9.07
CA PRO A 139 21.93 -18.10 -10.17
C PRO A 139 22.72 -17.50 -11.34
N ARG A 140 22.56 -16.19 -11.60
CA ARG A 140 23.23 -15.44 -12.67
C ARG A 140 24.49 -14.68 -12.25
N ALA A 141 24.93 -14.79 -11.00
CA ALA A 141 26.17 -14.12 -10.59
C ALA A 141 27.36 -14.68 -11.39
N THR A 142 28.42 -13.90 -11.62
CA THR A 142 29.67 -14.40 -12.22
C THR A 142 30.80 -14.47 -11.21
N ARG A 143 30.69 -13.71 -10.10
CA ARG A 143 31.64 -13.69 -8.99
C ARG A 143 30.93 -13.81 -7.64
N CYS A 144 31.59 -14.41 -6.67
CA CYS A 144 31.11 -14.45 -5.29
C CYS A 144 31.20 -13.06 -4.65
N TRP A 145 30.15 -12.62 -3.94
CA TRP A 145 30.20 -11.34 -3.24
C TRP A 145 31.11 -11.39 -2.00
N SER A 146 31.29 -12.57 -1.41
CA SER A 146 32.11 -12.79 -0.20
C SER A 146 33.58 -13.02 -0.55
N CYS A 147 33.93 -14.11 -1.24
CA CYS A 147 35.33 -14.46 -1.52
C CYS A 147 35.85 -13.95 -2.87
N ARG A 148 35.01 -13.21 -3.63
CA ARG A 148 35.35 -12.69 -4.98
C ARG A 148 35.74 -13.75 -6.02
N SER A 149 35.68 -15.04 -5.70
CA SER A 149 36.03 -16.12 -6.63
C SER A 149 35.10 -16.13 -7.84
N SER A 150 35.65 -16.47 -9.00
CA SER A 150 34.85 -16.75 -10.20
C SER A 150 33.91 -17.91 -9.93
N LEU A 151 32.67 -17.80 -10.41
CA LEU A 151 31.64 -18.81 -10.29
C LEU A 151 31.26 -19.37 -11.67
N HIS A 152 32.17 -19.26 -12.65
CA HIS A 152 31.97 -19.85 -13.97
C HIS A 152 31.65 -21.33 -13.85
N ARG A 153 30.60 -21.73 -14.58
CA ARG A 153 30.02 -23.06 -14.61
C ARG A 153 31.10 -24.06 -15.05
N ILE A 154 31.72 -24.75 -14.10
CA ILE A 154 32.46 -25.99 -14.39
C ILE A 154 31.35 -26.98 -14.75
N THR A 155 31.21 -27.25 -16.05
CA THR A 155 30.40 -28.36 -16.58
C THR A 155 30.85 -29.67 -15.98
#